data_AF-A0A6L6U807-F1
#
_entry.id   AF-A0A6L6U807-F1
#
_cell.length_a   1.000
_cell.length_b   1.000
_cell.length_c   1.000
_cell.angle_alpha   90.00
_cell.angle_beta   90.00
_cell.angle_gamma   90.00
#
_symmetry.space_group_name_H-M   'P 1'
#
loop_
_entity.id
_entity.type
_entity.pdbx_description
1 polymer ?
#
loop_
_entity_poly.entity_id
_entity_poly.type
_entity_poly.pdbx_seq_one_letter_code
_entity_poly.pdbx_strand_id
1 'polypeptide(L)'
;MAKPSITRQVIDLQAQAERLIRTKGNMPEIEAFSQYNEEIKAYLFENIDDDFVLNYVKTIPSLNLDAIETKSGLLTLVIGLISGGSASAYHERHKIEQALEQIKEISNKYASCEMMIRNCFDN
;
A
#
# COMPACT_ATOMS: atom_id res chain seq x y z
N MET A 1 -2.72 -21.76 -17.39
CA MET A 1 -2.07 -20.59 -18.02
C MET A 1 -2.23 -19.40 -17.10
N ALA A 2 -1.15 -18.88 -16.51
CA ALA A 2 -1.20 -17.52 -15.95
C ALA A 2 -1.66 -16.64 -17.09
N LYS A 3 -2.81 -15.96 -16.97
CA LYS A 3 -3.11 -14.89 -17.91
C LYS A 3 -1.92 -13.92 -17.81
N PRO A 4 -1.21 -13.58 -18.90
CA PRO A 4 -0.10 -12.64 -18.89
C PRO A 4 -0.43 -11.28 -18.26
N SER A 5 -1.71 -11.03 -17.95
CA SER A 5 -2.20 -9.89 -17.18
C SER A 5 -1.90 -9.96 -15.67
N ILE A 6 -1.95 -11.12 -14.99
CA ILE A 6 -1.88 -11.17 -13.51
C ILE A 6 -0.52 -10.72 -12.98
N THR A 7 0.55 -11.39 -13.41
CA THR A 7 1.92 -11.05 -13.03
C THR A 7 2.26 -9.60 -13.39
N ARG A 8 1.74 -9.11 -14.51
CA ARG A 8 1.92 -7.71 -14.93
C ARG A 8 1.27 -6.73 -13.96
N GLN A 9 0.03 -6.97 -13.53
CA GLN A 9 -0.64 -6.10 -12.56
C GLN A 9 0.11 -6.04 -11.23
N VAL A 10 0.63 -7.18 -10.77
CA VAL A 10 1.42 -7.26 -9.53
C VAL A 10 2.74 -6.49 -9.65
N ILE A 11 3.43 -6.59 -10.79
CA ILE A 11 4.67 -5.85 -11.05
C ILE A 11 4.40 -4.34 -11.18
N ASP A 12 3.31 -3.95 -11.86
CA ASP A 12 2.93 -2.55 -12.03
C ASP A 12 2.66 -1.88 -10.68
N LEU A 13 1.92 -2.54 -9.79
CA LEU A 13 1.69 -2.05 -8.43
C LEU A 13 3.00 -1.89 -7.64
N GLN A 14 3.92 -2.85 -7.74
CA GLN A 14 5.25 -2.73 -7.12
C GLN A 14 6.04 -1.53 -7.68
N ALA A 15 5.99 -1.31 -9.00
CA ALA A 15 6.66 -0.17 -9.64
C ALA A 15 6.06 1.18 -9.21
N GLN A 16 4.74 1.24 -9.06
CA GLN A 16 4.06 2.43 -8.51
C GLN A 16 4.47 2.68 -7.05
N ALA A 17 4.52 1.64 -6.22
CA ALA A 17 4.99 1.74 -4.84
C ALA A 17 6.44 2.27 -4.77
N GLU A 18 7.34 1.70 -5.57
CA GLU A 18 8.75 2.13 -5.63
C GLU A 18 8.87 3.60 -6.07
N ARG A 19 8.09 4.02 -7.08
CA ARG A 19 8.03 5.41 -7.51
C ARG A 19 7.65 6.32 -6.35
N LEU A 20 6.56 6.01 -5.63
CA LEU A 20 6.08 6.83 -4.51
C LEU A 20 7.09 6.93 -3.37
N ILE A 21 7.73 5.82 -3.01
CA ILE A 21 8.76 5.79 -1.96
C ILE A 21 9.95 6.65 -2.37
N ARG A 22 10.43 6.51 -3.62
CA ARG A 22 11.61 7.24 -4.11
C ARG A 22 11.35 8.74 -4.23
N THR A 23 10.18 9.14 -4.71
CA THR A 23 9.84 10.56 -4.93
C THR A 23 9.26 11.24 -3.70
N LYS A 24 9.02 10.50 -2.61
CA LYS A 24 8.23 10.95 -1.46
C LYS A 24 6.88 11.50 -1.93
N GLY A 25 6.08 10.62 -2.53
CA GLY A 25 4.78 10.93 -3.12
C GLY A 25 3.87 11.73 -2.19
N ASN A 26 3.00 12.54 -2.78
CA ASN A 26 2.05 13.36 -2.04
C ASN A 26 0.78 12.57 -1.65
N MET A 27 -0.07 13.15 -0.80
CA MET A 27 -1.28 12.47 -0.32
C MET A 27 -2.23 12.01 -1.44
N PRO A 28 -2.52 12.83 -2.48
CA PRO A 28 -3.33 12.36 -3.61
C PRO A 28 -2.75 11.14 -4.34
N GLU A 29 -1.43 11.10 -4.53
CA GLU A 29 -0.77 9.94 -5.16
C GLU A 29 -0.83 8.69 -4.26
N ILE A 30 -0.76 8.87 -2.93
CA ILE A 30 -0.90 7.81 -1.93
C ILE A 30 -2.34 7.26 -1.90
N GLU A 31 -3.34 8.13 -1.99
CA GLU A 31 -4.76 7.76 -2.08
C GLU A 31 -5.04 6.96 -3.35
N ALA A 32 -4.51 7.41 -4.49
CA ALA A 32 -4.62 6.68 -5.75
C ALA A 32 -3.99 5.28 -5.67
N PHE A 33 -2.82 5.16 -5.02
CA PHE A 33 -2.20 3.85 -4.76
C PHE A 33 -3.06 2.97 -3.85
N SER A 34 -3.68 3.54 -2.81
CA SER A 34 -4.58 2.81 -1.92
C SER A 34 -5.74 2.18 -2.67
N GLN A 35 -6.37 2.94 -3.56
CA GLN A 35 -7.49 2.46 -4.38
C GLN A 35 -7.01 1.36 -5.33
N TYR A 36 -5.90 1.60 -6.02
CA TYR A 36 -5.32 0.61 -6.93
C TYR A 36 -4.95 -0.70 -6.22
N ASN A 37 -4.44 -0.64 -4.99
CA ASN A 37 -4.16 -1.83 -4.18
C ASN A 37 -5.42 -2.68 -3.93
N GLU A 38 -6.56 -2.06 -3.61
CA GLU A 38 -7.80 -2.80 -3.43
C GLU A 38 -8.32 -3.39 -4.74
N GLU A 39 -8.21 -2.66 -5.85
CA GLU A 39 -8.55 -3.16 -7.18
C GLU A 39 -7.70 -4.38 -7.56
N ILE A 40 -6.39 -4.33 -7.30
CA ILE A 40 -5.51 -5.47 -7.57
C ILE A 40 -5.84 -6.64 -6.66
N LYS A 41 -6.10 -6.43 -5.37
CA LYS A 41 -6.54 -7.53 -4.47
C LYS A 41 -7.80 -8.20 -5.01
N ALA A 42 -8.83 -7.43 -5.35
CA ALA A 42 -10.07 -7.94 -5.92
C ALA A 42 -9.80 -8.72 -7.22
N TYR A 43 -9.00 -8.15 -8.12
CA TYR A 43 -8.61 -8.78 -9.37
C TYR A 43 -7.91 -10.13 -9.17
N LEU A 44 -7.02 -10.24 -8.17
CA LEU A 44 -6.36 -11.49 -7.81
C LEU A 44 -7.35 -12.53 -7.29
N PHE A 45 -8.31 -12.14 -6.44
CA PHE A 45 -9.36 -13.03 -5.96
C PHE A 45 -10.27 -13.56 -7.08
N GLU A 46 -10.49 -12.78 -8.14
CA GLU A 46 -11.33 -13.17 -9.27
C GLU A 46 -10.62 -14.03 -10.31
N ASN A 47 -9.28 -14.02 -10.36
CA ASN A 47 -8.51 -14.62 -11.46
C ASN A 47 -7.51 -15.71 -11.02
N ILE A 48 -7.37 -15.98 -9.73
CA ILE A 48 -6.53 -17.03 -9.18
C ILE A 48 -7.42 -18.06 -8.48
N ASP A 49 -7.34 -19.32 -8.89
CA ASP A 49 -8.09 -20.42 -8.29
C ASP A 49 -7.29 -21.16 -7.19
N ASP A 50 -5.98 -20.90 -7.10
CA ASP A 50 -5.10 -21.56 -6.14
C ASP A 50 -5.31 -21.03 -4.70
N ASP A 51 -5.86 -21.89 -3.83
CA ASP A 51 -6.16 -21.56 -2.44
C ASP A 51 -4.94 -21.11 -1.63
N PHE A 52 -3.75 -21.65 -1.92
CA PHE A 52 -2.53 -21.26 -1.22
C PHE A 52 -2.19 -19.79 -1.54
N VAL A 53 -2.23 -19.43 -2.81
CA VAL A 53 -2.01 -18.05 -3.25
C VAL A 53 -3.10 -17.12 -2.71
N LEU A 54 -4.37 -17.51 -2.82
CA LEU A 54 -5.49 -16.70 -2.32
C LEU A 54 -5.41 -16.45 -0.81
N ASN A 55 -5.02 -17.46 -0.03
CA ASN A 55 -4.83 -17.30 1.41
C ASN A 55 -3.70 -16.34 1.74
N TYR A 56 -2.64 -16.29 0.92
CA TYR A 56 -1.60 -15.30 1.05
C TYR A 56 -2.08 -13.88 0.69
N VAL A 57 -2.85 -13.72 -0.39
CA VAL A 57 -3.42 -12.42 -0.82
C VAL A 57 -4.29 -11.80 0.28
N LYS A 58 -5.04 -12.62 1.05
CA LYS A 58 -5.81 -12.14 2.22
C LYS A 58 -4.96 -11.46 3.29
N THR A 59 -3.66 -11.77 3.35
CA THR A 59 -2.74 -11.16 4.32
C THR A 59 -2.20 -9.80 3.86
N ILE A 60 -2.41 -9.41 2.59
CA ILE A 60 -1.96 -8.12 2.06
C ILE A 60 -2.82 -7.02 2.69
N PRO A 61 -2.22 -6.09 3.46
CA PRO A 61 -2.98 -5.07 4.15
C PRO A 61 -3.58 -4.08 3.17
N SER A 62 -4.72 -3.52 3.58
CA SER A 62 -5.29 -2.33 2.97
C SER A 62 -4.58 -1.11 3.54
N LEU A 63 -4.31 -0.10 2.72
CA LEU A 63 -3.72 1.14 3.20
C LEU A 63 -4.80 1.96 3.90
N ASN A 64 -4.78 1.98 5.24
CA ASN A 64 -5.80 2.70 6.01
C ASN A 64 -5.27 4.09 6.40
N LEU A 65 -5.61 5.09 5.59
CA LEU A 65 -5.18 6.47 5.79
C LEU A 65 -5.86 7.16 6.99
N ASP A 66 -7.06 6.72 7.37
CA ASP A 66 -7.82 7.26 8.50
C ASP A 66 -7.24 6.79 9.84
N ALA A 67 -6.79 5.53 9.91
CA ALA A 67 -6.14 4.97 11.10
C ALA A 67 -4.83 5.70 11.43
N ILE A 68 -4.12 6.19 10.41
CA ILE A 68 -2.91 7.01 10.55
C ILE A 68 -3.24 8.35 11.24
N GLU A 69 -4.42 8.91 10.99
CA GLU A 69 -4.89 10.18 11.57
C GLU A 69 -5.17 10.06 13.08
N THR A 70 -5.86 8.98 13.51
CA THR A 70 -6.27 8.78 14.91
C THR A 70 -5.11 8.63 15.90
N LYS A 71 -3.99 7.99 15.53
CA LYS A 71 -2.83 7.85 16.42
C LYS A 71 -2.11 9.17 16.64
N SER A 72 -2.15 10.05 15.64
CA SER A 72 -1.47 11.33 15.64
C SER A 72 -2.29 12.40 16.40
N GLY A 73 -3.62 12.30 16.40
CA GLY A 73 -4.52 13.26 17.06
C GLY A 73 -4.36 13.42 18.57
N LEU A 74 -4.03 12.35 19.31
CA LEU A 74 -3.92 12.39 20.79
C LEU A 74 -2.68 13.15 21.30
N LEU A 75 -1.56 13.09 20.57
CA LEU A 75 -0.34 13.84 20.93
C LEU A 75 -0.37 15.29 20.43
N THR A 76 -1.14 15.57 19.38
CA THR A 76 -1.17 16.88 18.71
C THR A 76 -1.97 17.93 19.50
N LEU A 77 -2.99 17.51 20.26
CA LEU A 77 -3.82 18.41 21.09
C LEU A 77 -3.04 19.16 22.19
N VAL A 78 -1.97 18.56 22.72
CA VAL A 78 -1.18 19.17 23.82
C VAL A 78 -0.14 20.17 23.30
N ILE A 79 0.32 20.02 22.06
CA ILE A 79 1.39 20.86 21.46
C ILE A 79 0.79 22.04 20.67
N GLY A 80 -0.41 21.90 20.12
CA GLY A 80 -1.08 22.91 19.28
C GLY A 80 -1.45 24.23 19.97
N LEU A 81 -1.42 24.31 21.30
CA LEU A 81 -1.74 25.54 22.04
C LEU A 81 -0.59 26.56 22.09
N ILE A 82 0.64 26.19 21.71
CA ILE A 82 1.84 27.03 21.97
C ILE A 82 2.51 27.58 20.70
N SER A 83 2.29 27.01 19.52
CA SER A 83 3.04 27.41 18.31
C SER A 83 2.17 27.46 17.04
N GLY A 84 1.51 28.60 16.85
CA GLY A 84 0.76 28.90 15.62
C GLY A 84 1.63 28.81 14.37
N GLY A 85 1.25 27.95 13.43
CA GLY A 85 1.73 27.93 12.04
C GLY A 85 2.63 26.76 11.64
N SER A 86 3.37 26.13 12.57
CA SER A 86 4.39 25.10 12.23
C SER A 86 3.90 23.65 12.37
N ALA A 87 2.86 23.43 13.17
CA ALA A 87 2.42 22.08 13.55
C ALA A 87 1.69 21.33 12.43
N SER A 88 0.96 22.02 11.55
CA SER A 88 0.16 21.39 10.47
C SER A 88 1.03 20.76 9.39
N ALA A 89 2.08 21.46 8.94
CA ALA A 89 3.00 20.95 7.91
C ALA A 89 3.84 19.76 8.41
N TYR A 90 4.14 19.70 9.71
CA TYR A 90 4.84 18.57 10.32
C TYR A 90 3.95 17.33 10.39
N HIS A 91 2.69 17.52 10.74
CA HIS A 91 1.70 16.44 10.85
C HIS A 91 1.44 15.76 9.50
N GLU A 92 1.32 16.54 8.42
CA GLU A 92 1.12 16.03 7.07
C GLU A 92 2.33 15.22 6.59
N ARG A 93 3.55 15.71 6.81
CA ARG A 93 4.78 14.98 6.45
C ARG A 93 4.90 13.65 7.20
N HIS A 94 4.56 13.64 8.48
CA HIS A 94 4.59 12.41 9.25
C HIS A 94 3.54 11.40 8.76
N LYS A 95 2.35 11.87 8.40
CA LYS A 95 1.28 11.03 7.78
C LYS A 95 1.77 10.41 6.46
N ILE A 96 2.44 11.21 5.62
CA ILE A 96 3.03 10.74 4.36
C ILE A 96 4.11 9.69 4.64
N GLU A 97 5.03 9.93 5.57
CA GLU A 97 6.10 8.98 5.90
C GLU A 97 5.54 7.64 6.39
N GLN A 98 4.55 7.66 7.28
CA GLN A 98 3.88 6.44 7.76
C GLN A 98 3.14 5.70 6.65
N ALA A 99 2.50 6.43 5.73
CA ALA A 99 1.84 5.83 4.57
C ALA A 99 2.87 5.19 3.62
N LEU A 100 4.00 5.85 3.35
CA LEU A 100 5.07 5.30 2.51
C LEU A 100 5.69 4.04 3.12
N GLU A 101 5.79 3.96 4.45
CA GLU A 101 6.24 2.74 5.14
C GLU A 101 5.26 1.58 4.94
N GLN A 102 3.95 1.82 5.05
CA GLN A 102 2.93 0.82 4.75
C GLN A 102 2.92 0.42 3.26
N ILE A 103 3.10 1.38 2.35
CA ILE A 103 3.23 1.12 0.91
C ILE A 103 4.42 0.18 0.63
N LYS A 104 5.54 0.37 1.34
CA LYS A 104 6.69 -0.53 1.24
C LYS A 104 6.36 -1.95 1.72
N GLU A 105 5.63 -2.09 2.83
CA GLU A 105 5.18 -3.39 3.31
C GLU A 105 4.26 -4.08 2.29
N ILE A 106 3.29 -3.35 1.76
CA ILE A 106 2.36 -3.83 0.72
C ILE A 106 3.16 -4.34 -0.49
N SER A 107 4.09 -3.53 -1.00
CA SER A 107 4.96 -3.89 -2.14
C SER A 107 5.75 -5.17 -1.88
N ASN A 108 6.33 -5.34 -0.69
CA ASN A 108 7.08 -6.55 -0.32
C ASN A 108 6.17 -7.80 -0.32
N LYS A 109 4.92 -7.65 0.13
CA LYS A 109 3.97 -8.76 0.08
C LYS A 109 3.61 -9.11 -1.36
N TYR A 110 3.41 -8.13 -2.23
CA TYR A 110 3.20 -8.39 -3.65
C TYR A 110 4.39 -9.05 -4.34
N ALA A 111 5.64 -8.70 -3.99
CA ALA A 111 6.81 -9.40 -4.50
C ALA A 111 6.79 -10.90 -4.13
N SER A 112 6.37 -11.22 -2.90
CA SER A 112 6.21 -12.61 -2.47
C SER A 112 5.05 -13.30 -3.21
N CYS A 113 3.94 -12.60 -3.41
CA CYS A 113 2.79 -13.08 -4.18
C CYS A 113 3.18 -13.37 -5.63
N GLU A 114 3.99 -12.51 -6.26
CA GLU A 114 4.52 -12.71 -7.61
C GLU A 114 5.31 -14.02 -7.73
N MET A 115 6.19 -14.30 -6.77
CA MET A 115 6.95 -15.56 -6.77
C MET A 115 6.01 -16.78 -6.65
N MET A 116 5.00 -16.71 -5.78
CA MET A 116 4.02 -17.78 -5.63
C MET A 116 3.22 -17.99 -6.91
N ILE A 117 2.73 -16.91 -7.52
CA ILE A 117 2.00 -16.91 -8.79
C ILE A 117 2.84 -17.58 -9.89
N ARG A 118 4.12 -17.20 -10.04
CA ARG A 118 5.01 -17.81 -11.04
C ARG A 118 5.16 -19.32 -10.81
N ASN A 119 5.41 -19.73 -9.57
CA ASN A 119 5.55 -21.16 -9.22
C ASN A 119 4.26 -21.97 -9.43
N CYS A 120 3.08 -21.37 -9.24
CA CYS A 120 1.80 -22.04 -9.49
C CYS A 120 1.48 -22.21 -10.99
N PHE A 121 1.98 -21.31 -11.84
CA PHE A 121 1.68 -21.32 -13.28
C PHE A 121 2.78 -21.93 -14.16
N ASP A 122 3.98 -22.13 -13.62
CA ASP A 122 5.09 -22.83 -14.29
C ASP A 122 5.03 -24.37 -14.12
N ASN A 123 4.03 -24.88 -13.37
CA ASN A 123 3.65 -26.30 -13.28
C ASN A 123 2.44 -26.62 -14.18
#